data_AF-A0AAU9M3Y9-F1
#
_entry.id   AF-A0AAU9M3Y9-F1
#
_cell.length_a   1.000
_cell.length_b   1.000
_cell.length_c   1.000
_cell.angle_alpha   90.00
_cell.angle_beta   90.00
_cell.angle_gamma   90.00
#
_symmetry.space_group_name_H-M   'P 1'
#
loop_
_entity.id
_entity.type
_entity.pdbx_description
1 polymer ?
#
loop_
_entity_poly.entity_id
_entity_poly.type
_entity_poly.pdbx_seq_one_letter_code
_entity_poly.pdbx_strand_id
1 'polypeptide(L)'
;MRILEKLLTAVFLYHFIFTAPSTAHIVSLNLQSSNRQMIPLSDFEFTNAGYVSFMFTSIAVTSTSSPTNASHIGFFLQSHDYDFYLHSLETRNQDIFEFQQNTTICPLDFKSNSSVLFTFQNLSHGPQFSFNKSFHVTYSGINSLFFVNCNNESFVTMEGHAELYNIDDGNGNGTTKNFLSAGLTQLPSLYIIFSFIYLSSLGF
;
A
#
# COMPACT_ATOMS: atom_id res chain seq x y z
N MET A 1 45.59 2.08 23.63
CA MET A 1 44.92 0.96 22.93
C MET A 1 43.68 0.45 23.65
N ARG A 2 43.79 -0.09 24.87
CA ARG A 2 42.64 -0.70 25.61
C ARG A 2 41.44 0.23 25.86
N ILE A 3 41.66 1.53 26.05
CA ILE A 3 40.60 2.53 26.25
C ILE A 3 39.88 2.82 24.93
N LEU A 4 40.62 2.91 23.83
CA LEU A 4 40.09 3.13 22.49
C LEU A 4 39.20 1.96 22.06
N GLU A 5 39.63 0.72 22.30
CA GLU A 5 38.81 -0.47 22.03
C GLU A 5 37.48 -0.43 22.78
N LYS A 6 37.49 -0.13 24.08
CA LYS A 6 36.27 -0.05 24.91
C LYS A 6 35.32 1.04 24.44
N LEU A 7 35.87 2.17 24.00
CA LEU A 7 35.09 3.30 23.49
C LEU A 7 34.46 2.95 22.14
N LEU A 8 35.22 2.28 21.26
CA LEU A 8 34.71 1.78 19.97
C LEU A 8 33.60 0.75 20.19
N THR A 9 33.79 -0.20 21.11
CA THR A 9 32.76 -1.21 21.41
C THR A 9 31.50 -0.58 21.97
N ALA A 10 31.63 0.40 22.88
CA ALA A 10 30.48 1.12 23.41
C ALA A 10 29.71 1.88 22.32
N VAL A 11 30.41 2.51 21.38
CA VAL A 11 29.78 3.21 20.23
C VAL A 11 29.06 2.22 19.31
N PHE A 12 29.66 1.08 18.98
CA PHE A 12 29.00 0.06 18.15
C PHE A 12 27.77 -0.54 18.83
N LEU A 13 27.86 -0.80 20.14
CA LEU A 13 26.76 -1.37 20.91
C LEU A 13 25.62 -0.36 21.07
N TYR A 14 25.94 0.92 21.28
CA TYR A 14 24.97 2.01 21.22
C TYR A 14 24.31 2.05 19.83
N HIS A 15 25.07 2.07 18.74
CA HIS A 15 24.51 2.09 17.39
C HIS A 15 23.53 0.93 17.14
N PHE A 16 23.88 -0.30 17.55
CA PHE A 16 23.04 -1.48 17.38
C PHE A 16 21.75 -1.44 18.22
N ILE A 17 21.76 -0.76 19.38
CA ILE A 17 20.55 -0.55 20.20
C ILE A 17 19.60 0.47 19.54
N PHE A 18 20.14 1.46 18.82
CA PHE A 18 19.36 2.54 18.21
C PHE A 18 18.97 2.28 16.74
N THR A 19 19.42 1.19 16.11
CA THR A 19 18.90 0.79 14.81
C THR A 19 17.49 0.23 14.96
N ALA A 20 16.48 1.00 14.55
CA ALA A 20 15.11 0.54 14.48
C ALA A 20 14.99 -0.64 13.48
N PRO A 21 14.15 -1.65 13.75
CA PRO A 21 13.88 -2.70 12.79
C PRO A 21 13.27 -2.10 11.51
N SER A 22 13.70 -2.58 10.35
CA SER A 22 13.07 -2.23 9.07
C SER A 22 11.65 -2.80 9.04
N THR A 23 10.66 -1.93 8.96
CA THR A 23 9.25 -2.35 8.83
C THR A 23 8.96 -2.63 7.36
N ALA A 24 8.59 -3.87 7.04
CA ALA A 24 8.00 -4.18 5.75
C ALA A 24 6.67 -3.42 5.60
N HIS A 25 6.40 -2.87 4.41
CA HIS A 25 5.17 -2.14 4.16
C HIS A 25 4.00 -3.09 3.86
N ILE A 26 3.33 -3.55 4.92
CA ILE A 26 2.14 -4.40 4.87
C ILE A 26 0.97 -3.62 5.44
N VAL A 27 -0.09 -3.45 4.64
CA VAL A 27 -1.23 -2.61 5.00
C VAL A 27 -2.35 -3.49 5.52
N SER A 28 -2.58 -3.44 6.83
CA SER A 28 -3.69 -4.14 7.47
C SER A 28 -4.97 -3.32 7.35
N LEU A 29 -6.07 -3.97 6.99
CA LEU A 29 -7.36 -3.32 6.80
C LEU A 29 -8.45 -4.15 7.49
N ASN A 30 -9.11 -3.51 8.46
CA ASN A 30 -10.24 -4.07 9.21
C ASN A 30 -11.42 -3.10 9.08
N LEU A 31 -12.36 -3.44 8.21
CA LEU A 31 -13.60 -2.72 8.02
C LEU A 31 -14.72 -3.45 8.77
N GLN A 32 -15.44 -2.71 9.61
CA GLN A 32 -16.60 -3.20 10.34
C GLN A 32 -17.81 -2.37 9.95
N SER A 33 -18.74 -2.97 9.21
CA SER A 33 -19.96 -2.30 8.72
C SER A 33 -19.70 -0.88 8.19
N SER A 34 -18.73 -0.75 7.28
CA SER A 34 -18.29 0.55 6.76
C SER A 34 -19.07 0.95 5.51
N ASN A 35 -19.58 2.18 5.48
CA ASN A 35 -20.26 2.78 4.32
C ASN A 35 -19.37 3.76 3.53
N ARG A 36 -18.06 3.79 3.81
CA ARG A 36 -17.12 4.70 3.11
C ARG A 36 -17.02 4.29 1.65
N GLN A 37 -17.23 5.25 0.75
CA GLN A 37 -17.19 5.02 -0.69
C GLN A 37 -15.78 4.80 -1.22
N MET A 38 -14.78 5.42 -0.59
CA MET A 38 -13.38 5.31 -0.99
C MET A 38 -12.50 5.37 0.25
N ILE A 39 -11.50 4.50 0.32
CA ILE A 39 -10.53 4.45 1.43
C ILE A 39 -9.13 4.32 0.83
N PRO A 40 -8.25 5.33 1.00
CA PRO A 40 -6.83 5.18 0.67
C PRO A 40 -6.20 4.17 1.61
N LEU A 41 -5.46 3.21 1.04
CA LEU A 41 -4.79 2.17 1.81
C LEU A 41 -3.29 2.43 1.93
N SER A 42 -2.63 2.77 0.83
CA SER A 42 -1.17 2.81 0.78
C SER A 42 -0.66 3.51 -0.47
N ASP A 43 0.44 4.25 -0.33
CA ASP A 43 1.28 4.65 -1.45
C ASP A 43 2.49 3.72 -1.55
N PHE A 44 2.91 3.38 -2.77
CA PHE A 44 4.08 2.53 -3.01
C PHE A 44 4.68 2.81 -4.39
N GLU A 45 6.01 2.91 -4.45
CA GLU A 45 6.74 3.06 -5.70
C GLU A 45 7.14 1.69 -6.25
N PHE A 46 6.48 1.31 -7.34
CA PHE A 46 6.73 0.07 -8.04
C PHE A 46 7.88 0.20 -9.02
N THR A 47 8.61 -0.90 -9.18
CA THR A 47 9.49 -1.18 -10.31
C THR A 47 8.67 -1.84 -11.43
N ASN A 48 9.30 -2.16 -12.56
CA ASN A 48 8.63 -2.90 -13.64
C ASN A 48 8.28 -4.36 -13.28
N ALA A 49 8.72 -4.84 -12.10
CA ALA A 49 8.43 -6.16 -11.54
C ALA A 49 7.74 -6.02 -10.17
N GLY A 50 6.62 -5.30 -10.15
CA GLY A 50 5.83 -5.01 -8.95
C GLY A 50 4.68 -5.99 -8.73
N TYR A 51 4.23 -6.14 -7.48
CA TYR A 51 3.07 -6.95 -7.14
C TYR A 51 2.24 -6.32 -6.03
N VAL A 52 0.93 -6.50 -6.15
CA VAL A 52 -0.03 -6.28 -5.06
C VAL A 52 -0.64 -7.62 -4.70
N SER A 53 -0.48 -8.05 -3.46
CA SER A 53 -1.10 -9.26 -2.93
C SER A 53 -2.13 -8.91 -1.88
N PHE A 54 -3.26 -9.61 -1.92
CA PHE A 54 -4.35 -9.41 -0.99
C PHE A 54 -4.67 -10.71 -0.28
N MET A 55 -4.87 -10.63 1.03
CA MET A 55 -5.40 -11.71 1.84
C MET A 55 -6.49 -11.16 2.75
N PHE A 56 -7.74 -11.38 2.35
CA PHE A 56 -8.91 -10.93 3.11
C PHE A 56 -9.86 -12.08 3.43
N THR A 57 -10.51 -11.95 4.57
CA THR A 57 -11.43 -12.93 5.16
C THR A 57 -12.65 -12.22 5.73
N SER A 58 -13.68 -12.99 6.10
CA SER A 58 -14.89 -12.49 6.76
C SER A 58 -15.58 -11.38 5.98
N ILE A 59 -15.52 -11.45 4.64
CA ILE A 59 -16.09 -10.41 3.78
C ILE A 59 -17.61 -10.59 3.77
N ALA A 60 -18.32 -9.53 4.12
CA ALA A 60 -19.76 -9.44 4.08
C ALA A 60 -20.20 -8.07 3.55
N VAL A 61 -21.23 -8.07 2.71
CA VAL A 61 -21.84 -6.85 2.17
C VAL A 61 -23.31 -6.86 2.53
N THR A 62 -23.76 -5.82 3.22
CA THR A 62 -25.16 -5.61 3.58
C THR A 62 -25.65 -4.30 2.99
N SER A 63 -26.91 -4.24 2.54
CA SER A 63 -27.51 -3.01 2.00
C SER A 63 -28.87 -2.76 2.62
N THR A 64 -29.21 -1.49 2.82
CA THR A 64 -30.53 -1.05 3.29
C THR A 64 -31.49 -0.73 2.14
N SER A 65 -31.01 -0.54 0.91
CA SER A 65 -31.84 -0.29 -0.27
C SER A 65 -31.33 -1.03 -1.51
N SER A 66 -32.20 -1.85 -2.11
CA SER A 66 -32.01 -2.53 -3.40
C SER A 66 -30.85 -3.55 -3.46
N PRO A 67 -30.77 -4.43 -4.49
CA PRO A 67 -29.70 -5.41 -4.58
C PRO A 67 -28.36 -4.73 -4.92
N THR A 68 -27.33 -5.02 -4.11
CA THR A 68 -25.97 -4.49 -4.29
C THR A 68 -25.32 -5.02 -5.57
N ASN A 69 -24.68 -4.16 -6.34
CA ASN A 69 -23.86 -4.60 -7.46
C ASN A 69 -22.44 -4.95 -6.99
N ALA A 70 -22.09 -6.23 -6.97
CA ALA A 70 -20.78 -6.69 -6.55
C ALA A 70 -19.62 -6.24 -7.46
N SER A 71 -19.88 -5.81 -8.71
CA SER A 71 -18.83 -5.25 -9.57
C SER A 71 -18.40 -3.84 -9.16
N HIS A 72 -19.21 -3.16 -8.34
CA HIS A 72 -18.99 -1.79 -7.86
C HIS A 72 -18.32 -1.73 -6.47
N ILE A 73 -17.82 -2.86 -5.97
CA ILE A 73 -17.04 -2.94 -4.73
C ILE A 73 -15.73 -3.64 -5.04
N GLY A 74 -14.60 -3.08 -4.62
CA GLY A 74 -13.32 -3.65 -4.95
C GLY A 74 -12.11 -2.79 -4.63
N PHE A 75 -11.00 -3.14 -5.26
CA PHE A 75 -9.71 -2.47 -5.12
C PHE A 75 -9.19 -2.07 -6.48
N PHE A 76 -8.59 -0.88 -6.51
CA PHE A 76 -7.91 -0.38 -7.70
C PHE A 76 -6.62 0.33 -7.29
N LEU A 77 -5.69 0.37 -8.24
CA LEU A 77 -4.39 1.00 -8.14
C LEU A 77 -4.36 2.22 -9.05
N GLN A 78 -3.97 3.37 -8.51
CA GLN A 78 -3.88 4.61 -9.25
C GLN A 78 -2.42 5.07 -9.33
N SER A 79 -1.93 5.37 -10.52
CA SER A 79 -0.63 6.00 -10.69
C SER A 79 -0.71 7.48 -10.40
N HIS A 80 0.36 8.00 -9.80
CA HIS A 80 0.54 9.42 -9.56
C HIS A 80 0.95 10.19 -10.83
N ASP A 81 1.48 9.49 -11.84
CA ASP A 81 1.90 10.07 -13.13
C ASP A 81 0.72 10.19 -14.11
N TYR A 82 -0.28 9.32 -13.98
CA TYR A 82 -1.52 9.47 -14.70
C TYR A 82 -2.45 10.33 -13.87
N ASP A 83 -2.74 11.53 -14.39
CA ASP A 83 -3.82 12.40 -13.93
C ASP A 83 -5.19 11.70 -14.12
N PHE A 84 -5.47 10.64 -13.39
CA PHE A 84 -6.84 10.39 -12.95
C PHE A 84 -7.04 11.28 -11.72
N TYR A 85 -7.05 12.59 -11.98
CA TYR A 85 -7.68 13.55 -11.10
C TYR A 85 -9.11 13.06 -10.92
N LEU A 86 -9.37 12.38 -9.80
CA LEU A 86 -10.63 12.57 -9.13
C LEU A 86 -10.70 14.06 -8.85
N HIS A 87 -11.30 14.78 -9.79
CA HIS A 87 -11.61 16.18 -9.69
C HIS A 87 -12.71 16.32 -8.62
N SER A 88 -12.36 16.16 -7.36
CA SER A 88 -13.19 16.55 -6.22
C SER A 88 -12.38 17.44 -5.30
N LEU A 89 -12.39 18.71 -5.72
CA LEU A 89 -12.25 19.93 -4.92
C LEU A 89 -10.84 20.33 -4.47
N GLU A 90 -10.27 21.18 -5.32
CA GLU A 90 -9.56 22.38 -4.93
C GLU A 90 -10.37 23.22 -3.92
N THR A 91 -10.47 22.80 -2.65
CA THR A 91 -10.75 23.71 -1.53
C THR A 91 -10.28 23.13 -0.21
N ARG A 92 -9.02 23.44 0.13
CA ARG A 92 -8.57 23.85 1.47
C ARG A 92 -9.30 23.22 2.67
N ASN A 93 -8.88 22.03 3.08
CA ASN A 93 -8.50 21.67 4.47
C ASN A 93 -8.10 20.18 4.50
N GLN A 94 -6.86 19.94 4.94
CA GLN A 94 -6.27 18.61 5.12
C GLN A 94 -7.11 17.78 6.10
N ASP A 95 -7.34 16.51 5.76
CA ASP A 95 -7.57 15.33 6.62
C ASP A 95 -8.74 14.43 6.21
N ILE A 96 -9.54 14.79 5.21
CA ILE A 96 -10.65 13.94 4.76
C ILE A 96 -10.64 13.85 3.23
N PHE A 97 -10.16 12.72 2.71
CA PHE A 97 -10.42 12.31 1.32
C PHE A 97 -11.89 11.84 1.23
N GLU A 98 -12.81 12.79 1.27
CA GLU A 98 -14.23 12.54 1.04
C GLU A 98 -14.46 12.57 -0.47
N PHE A 99 -14.52 11.38 -1.07
CA PHE A 99 -15.08 11.22 -2.41
C PHE A 99 -16.48 11.82 -2.39
N GLN A 100 -16.68 12.94 -3.10
CA GLN A 100 -17.99 13.59 -3.13
C GLN A 100 -19.01 12.59 -3.68
N GLN A 101 -20.08 12.40 -2.91
CA GLN A 101 -21.26 11.55 -3.14
C GLN A 101 -21.92 11.65 -4.54
N ASN A 102 -21.46 12.55 -5.41
CA ASN A 102 -22.10 13.00 -6.65
C ASN A 102 -21.33 12.67 -7.93
N THR A 103 -20.25 11.87 -7.90
CA THR A 103 -19.72 11.34 -9.16
C THR A 103 -20.56 10.13 -9.57
N THR A 104 -21.34 10.26 -10.63
CA THR A 104 -22.16 9.17 -11.21
C THR A 104 -21.30 7.99 -11.73
N ILE A 105 -19.97 8.13 -11.73
CA ILE A 105 -19.03 7.23 -12.39
C ILE A 105 -18.21 6.49 -11.33
N CYS A 106 -18.30 5.17 -11.31
CA CYS A 106 -17.50 4.34 -10.41
C CYS A 106 -16.11 4.08 -11.03
N PRO A 107 -15.00 4.26 -10.30
CA PRO A 107 -13.65 3.95 -10.80
C PRO A 107 -13.50 2.49 -11.30
N LEU A 108 -14.31 1.57 -10.76
CA LEU A 108 -14.29 0.15 -11.12
C LEU A 108 -14.98 -0.16 -12.47
N ASP A 109 -15.71 0.79 -13.06
CA ASP A 109 -16.40 0.61 -14.35
C ASP A 109 -15.43 0.67 -15.54
N PHE A 110 -14.25 1.28 -15.35
CA PHE A 110 -13.23 1.42 -16.38
C PHE A 110 -12.44 0.11 -16.56
N LYS A 111 -13.13 -0.93 -17.04
CA LYS A 111 -12.58 -2.29 -17.26
C LYS A 111 -11.38 -2.36 -18.22
N SER A 112 -11.20 -1.35 -19.08
CA SER A 112 -10.09 -1.28 -20.03
C SER A 112 -8.81 -0.70 -19.43
N ASN A 113 -8.85 -0.16 -18.22
CA ASN A 113 -7.67 0.37 -17.54
C ASN A 113 -7.07 -0.71 -16.63
N SER A 114 -5.78 -0.93 -16.74
CA SER A 114 -4.98 -1.86 -15.92
C SER A 114 -4.92 -1.49 -14.42
N SER A 115 -5.71 -0.51 -13.99
CA SER A 115 -5.79 -0.01 -12.61
C SER A 115 -6.71 -0.87 -11.73
N VAL A 116 -7.77 -1.49 -12.29
CA VAL A 116 -8.68 -2.31 -11.48
C VAL A 116 -8.01 -3.65 -11.16
N LEU A 117 -7.79 -3.91 -9.87
CA LEU A 117 -7.14 -5.14 -9.41
C LEU A 117 -8.18 -6.24 -9.14
N PHE A 118 -9.17 -5.94 -8.31
CA PHE A 118 -10.14 -6.94 -7.86
C PHE A 118 -11.51 -6.33 -7.61
N THR A 119 -12.56 -7.06 -7.96
CA THR A 119 -13.95 -6.70 -7.65
C THR A 119 -14.66 -7.86 -6.96
N PHE A 120 -15.65 -7.53 -6.14
CA PHE A 120 -16.39 -8.51 -5.34
C PHE A 120 -17.27 -9.43 -6.20
N GLN A 121 -17.53 -9.07 -7.46
CA GLN A 121 -18.16 -9.95 -8.45
C GLN A 121 -17.42 -11.29 -8.61
N ASN A 122 -16.10 -11.29 -8.40
CA ASN A 122 -15.27 -12.48 -8.52
C ASN A 122 -15.19 -13.33 -7.24
N LEU A 123 -16.00 -13.01 -6.22
CA LEU A 123 -16.09 -13.82 -5.00
C LEU A 123 -17.01 -15.04 -5.21
N SER A 124 -16.57 -16.20 -4.74
CA SER A 124 -17.31 -17.47 -4.84
C SER A 124 -18.58 -17.42 -3.99
N HIS A 125 -19.74 -17.81 -4.53
CA HIS A 125 -21.04 -17.57 -3.90
C HIS A 125 -21.21 -18.37 -2.58
N GLY A 126 -21.08 -17.71 -1.43
CA GLY A 126 -21.22 -18.27 -0.08
C GLY A 126 -21.50 -17.16 0.96
N PRO A 127 -21.88 -17.51 2.22
CA PRO A 127 -22.31 -16.53 3.22
C PRO A 127 -21.19 -15.68 3.84
N GLN A 128 -19.94 -16.14 3.74
CA GLN A 128 -18.75 -15.39 4.12
C GLN A 128 -17.69 -15.63 3.06
N PHE A 129 -17.11 -14.56 2.52
CA PHE A 129 -16.11 -14.67 1.47
C PHE A 129 -14.70 -14.47 2.03
N SER A 130 -13.75 -15.16 1.43
CA SER A 130 -12.32 -14.91 1.57
C SER A 130 -11.71 -14.84 0.19
N PHE A 131 -10.71 -13.99 -0.01
CA PHE A 131 -9.90 -14.03 -1.22
C PHE A 131 -8.42 -13.89 -0.90
N ASN A 132 -7.63 -14.69 -1.61
CA ASN A 132 -6.18 -14.63 -1.63
C ASN A 132 -5.75 -14.58 -3.10
N LYS A 133 -5.32 -13.40 -3.56
CA LYS A 133 -4.88 -13.17 -4.94
C LYS A 133 -3.74 -12.17 -5.00
N SER A 134 -2.83 -12.42 -5.92
CA SER A 134 -1.74 -11.51 -6.26
C SER A 134 -1.89 -11.02 -7.69
N PHE A 135 -1.58 -9.75 -7.90
CA PHE A 135 -1.68 -9.05 -9.17
C PHE A 135 -0.32 -8.47 -9.53
N HIS A 136 0.13 -8.71 -10.75
CA HIS A 136 1.38 -8.16 -11.25
C HIS A 136 1.17 -6.72 -11.73
N VAL A 137 2.04 -5.83 -11.30
CA VAL A 137 2.08 -4.41 -11.68
C VAL A 137 3.25 -4.23 -12.65
N THR A 138 2.91 -4.01 -13.92
CA THR A 138 3.88 -3.95 -15.03
C THR A 138 4.46 -2.55 -15.27
N TYR A 139 3.90 -1.53 -14.62
CA TYR A 139 4.31 -0.15 -14.74
C TYR A 139 5.06 0.29 -13.49
N SER A 140 6.13 1.05 -13.67
CA SER A 140 6.91 1.63 -12.59
C SER A 140 6.33 2.98 -12.13
N GLY A 141 6.79 3.45 -10.98
CA GLY A 141 6.42 4.76 -10.43
C GLY A 141 5.57 4.65 -9.17
N ILE A 142 5.24 5.83 -8.62
CA ILE A 142 4.46 5.94 -7.39
C ILE A 142 2.99 5.67 -7.70
N ASN A 143 2.40 4.74 -6.95
CA ASN A 143 1.01 4.37 -7.08
C ASN A 143 0.32 4.29 -5.72
N SER A 144 -0.94 4.68 -5.71
CA SER A 144 -1.82 4.68 -4.55
C SER A 144 -2.86 3.57 -4.67
N LEU A 145 -2.91 2.69 -3.68
CA LEU A 145 -3.90 1.62 -3.57
C LEU A 145 -5.13 2.12 -2.82
N PHE A 146 -6.30 1.85 -3.39
CA PHE A 146 -7.58 2.24 -2.80
C PHE A 146 -8.55 1.06 -2.71
N PHE A 147 -9.36 1.07 -1.65
CA PHE A 147 -10.62 0.34 -1.59
C PHE A 147 -11.77 1.27 -2.01
N VAL A 148 -12.73 0.75 -2.77
CA VAL A 148 -13.90 1.50 -3.24
C VAL A 148 -15.18 0.71 -3.07
N ASN A 149 -16.24 1.40 -2.67
CA ASN A 149 -17.61 0.96 -2.62
C ASN A 149 -18.52 2.01 -3.28
N CYS A 150 -18.88 1.80 -4.54
CA CYS A 150 -19.78 2.69 -5.28
C CYS A 150 -21.27 2.32 -5.11
N ASN A 151 -21.63 1.34 -4.28
CA ASN A 151 -23.03 1.03 -4.00
C ASN A 151 -23.56 1.99 -2.93
N ASN A 152 -24.65 2.67 -3.24
CA ASN A 152 -25.29 3.54 -2.27
C ASN A 152 -25.89 2.73 -1.11
N GLU A 153 -25.85 3.30 0.10
CA GLU A 153 -26.42 2.70 1.31
C GLU A 153 -25.99 1.23 1.59
N SER A 154 -24.77 0.89 1.18
CA SER A 154 -24.19 -0.42 1.41
C SER A 154 -23.06 -0.34 2.45
N PHE A 155 -22.96 -1.40 3.24
CA PHE A 155 -22.00 -1.54 4.32
C PHE A 155 -21.14 -2.76 4.07
N VAL A 156 -19.82 -2.57 4.14
CA VAL A 156 -18.83 -3.63 3.92
C VAL A 156 -18.14 -3.95 5.23
N THR A 157 -18.11 -5.23 5.55
CA THR A 157 -17.30 -5.80 6.64
C THR A 157 -16.27 -6.71 6.01
N MET A 158 -15.00 -6.56 6.41
CA MET A 158 -13.89 -7.38 5.91
C MET A 158 -12.66 -7.19 6.79
N GLU A 159 -11.84 -8.23 6.90
CA GLU A 159 -10.61 -8.20 7.67
C GLU A 159 -9.48 -8.88 6.92
N GLY A 160 -8.31 -8.25 6.89
CA GLY A 160 -7.14 -8.81 6.25
C GLY A 160 -6.04 -7.79 6.02
N HIS A 161 -5.20 -8.06 5.03
CA HIS A 161 -4.12 -7.17 4.65
C HIS A 161 -3.86 -7.17 3.14
N ALA A 162 -3.25 -6.09 2.68
CA ALA A 162 -2.64 -5.94 1.37
C ALA A 162 -1.11 -5.82 1.53
N GLU A 163 -0.37 -6.56 0.71
CA GLU A 163 1.08 -6.45 0.58
C GLU A 163 1.42 -5.78 -0.75
N LEU A 164 2.27 -4.75 -0.71
CA LEU A 164 2.83 -4.12 -1.90
C LEU A 164 4.34 -4.40 -1.89
N TYR A 165 4.84 -5.01 -2.96
CA TYR A 165 6.26 -5.36 -3.03
C TYR A 165 6.77 -5.37 -4.47
N ASN A 166 8.08 -5.13 -4.59
CA ASN A 166 8.85 -5.35 -5.80
C ASN A 166 9.54 -6.71 -5.74
N ILE A 167 9.90 -7.28 -6.88
CA ILE A 167 10.81 -8.42 -6.94
C ILE A 167 12.23 -7.91 -7.14
N ASP A 168 13.15 -8.37 -6.29
CA ASP A 168 14.56 -8.04 -6.43
C ASP A 168 15.25 -9.00 -7.41
N ASP A 169 15.81 -8.44 -8.48
CA ASP A 169 16.58 -9.15 -9.49
C ASP A 169 18.06 -9.32 -9.09
N GLY A 170 18.51 -8.71 -7.98
CA GLY A 170 19.91 -8.62 -7.59
C GLY A 170 20.65 -9.95 -7.40
N ASN A 171 19.93 -11.06 -7.18
CA ASN A 171 20.51 -12.41 -7.05
C ASN A 171 20.26 -13.33 -8.26
N GLY A 172 19.76 -12.80 -9.39
CA GLY A 172 19.58 -13.57 -10.64
C GLY A 172 18.49 -14.64 -10.63
N ASN A 173 17.73 -14.78 -9.52
CA ASN A 173 16.63 -15.74 -9.39
C ASN A 173 15.24 -15.09 -9.30
N GLY A 174 15.13 -13.75 -9.35
CA GLY A 174 13.85 -13.02 -9.48
C GLY A 174 12.72 -13.47 -8.54
N THR A 175 13.03 -13.84 -7.29
CA THR A 175 12.07 -14.50 -6.37
C THR A 175 11.96 -13.83 -5.00
N THR A 176 12.85 -12.90 -4.67
CA THR A 176 12.86 -12.26 -3.35
C THR A 176 11.91 -11.07 -3.33
N LYS A 177 10.92 -11.08 -2.43
CA LYS A 177 10.02 -9.95 -2.22
C LYS A 177 10.74 -8.81 -1.49
N ASN A 178 10.71 -7.63 -2.09
CA ASN A 178 11.17 -6.39 -1.50
C ASN A 178 9.97 -5.48 -1.18
N PHE A 179 9.64 -5.38 0.10
CA PHE A 179 8.52 -4.57 0.60
C PHE A 179 8.89 -3.09 0.81
N LEU A 180 10.09 -2.66 0.43
CA LEU A 180 10.47 -1.26 0.39
C LEU A 180 10.10 -0.66 -0.97
N SER A 181 9.49 0.52 -0.91
CA SER A 181 9.26 1.38 -2.06
C SER A 181 10.59 1.63 -2.79
N ALA A 182 10.59 1.65 -4.12
CA ALA A 182 11.82 1.72 -4.92
C ALA A 182 12.74 2.88 -4.50
N GLY A 183 12.21 4.09 -4.30
CA GLY A 183 12.98 5.26 -3.87
C GLY A 183 13.54 5.20 -2.45
N LEU A 184 13.05 4.29 -1.60
CA LEU A 184 13.53 4.14 -0.22
C LEU A 184 14.69 3.14 -0.07
N THR A 185 14.97 2.34 -1.09
CA THR A 185 15.98 1.27 -1.03
C THR A 185 17.42 1.80 -0.84
N GLN A 186 17.72 3.01 -1.31
CA GLN A 186 19.07 3.61 -1.21
C GLN A 186 19.28 4.50 0.03
N LEU A 187 18.22 4.88 0.74
CA LEU A 187 18.32 5.78 1.89
C LEU A 187 19.19 5.21 3.01
N PRO A 188 19.05 3.94 3.43
CA PRO A 188 19.84 3.40 4.55
C PRO A 188 21.35 3.47 4.30
N SER A 189 21.81 3.15 3.09
CA SER A 189 23.24 3.18 2.76
C SER A 189 23.79 4.61 2.74
N LEU A 190 23.04 5.57 2.20
CA LEU A 190 23.40 6.98 2.21
C LEU A 190 23.50 7.54 3.64
N TYR A 191 22.54 7.24 4.51
CA TYR A 191 22.59 7.67 5.92
C TYR A 191 23.81 7.10 6.65
N ILE A 192 24.16 5.83 6.39
CA ILE A 192 25.36 5.22 6.97
C ILE A 192 26.62 5.94 6.48
N ILE A 193 26.74 6.21 5.18
CA ILE A 193 27.91 6.91 4.61
C ILE A 193 28.03 8.32 5.21
N PHE A 194 26.95 9.10 5.24
CA PHE A 194 26.97 10.44 5.83
C PHE A 194 27.27 10.42 7.34
N SER A 195 26.79 9.41 8.07
CA SER A 195 27.12 9.21 9.48
C SER A 195 28.62 8.99 9.69
N PHE A 196 29.27 8.18 8.86
CA PHE A 196 30.72 7.97 8.93
C PHE A 196 31.52 9.23 8.59
N ILE A 197 31.09 10.01 7.59
CA ILE A 197 31.71 11.29 7.25
C ILE A 197 31.60 12.26 8.42
N TYR A 198 30.43 12.36 9.04
CA TYR A 198 30.17 13.23 10.19
C TYR A 198 31.01 12.85 11.43
N LEU A 199 31.10 11.55 11.75
CA LEU A 199 31.93 11.09 12.86
C LEU A 199 33.42 11.34 12.61
N SER A 200 33.87 11.22 11.35
CA SER A 200 35.26 11.49 10.97
C SER A 200 35.62 12.98 11.07
N SER A 201 34.66 13.88 10.79
CA SER A 201 34.87 15.33 10.88
C SER A 201 34.73 15.90 12.30
N LEU A 202 33.97 15.24 13.19
CA LEU A 202 33.90 15.58 14.63
C LEU A 202 35.03 14.99 15.48
N GLY A 203 35.68 13.94 14.98
CA GLY A 203 36.84 13.31 15.63
C GLY A 203 38.15 14.09 15.49
N PHE A 204 38.09 15.33 14.96
CA PHE A 204 39.22 16.24 14.77
C PHE A 204 38.98 17.59 15.44
#